data_AF-A0A830B7I2-F1
#
_entry.id   AF-A0A830B7I2-F1
#
_cell.length_a   1.000
_cell.length_b   1.000
_cell.length_c   1.000
_cell.angle_alpha   90.00
_cell.angle_beta   90.00
_cell.angle_gamma   90.00
#
_symmetry.space_group_name_H-M   'P 1'
#
loop_
_entity.id
_entity.type
_entity.pdbx_description
1 polymer ?
#
loop_
_entity_poly.entity_id
_entity_poly.type
_entity_poly.pdbx_seq_one_letter_code
_entity_poly.pdbx_strand_id
1 'polypeptide(L)'
;MQKLGLRSHGGFARGYGQPRPTPTPDTRKHSGGRGFTKPQSSNQAAVIPPPLKNGWGWSSRAASTQPSENDINAPAVHPASNQSSVFEDVDDGGEDSDDVDDSDDELLSDGFDSDESQKSHETRKKNRWFKELFQCLDELTVEQINEPERQWHCPACKGGPGAIDWYRGLLPVISHAKTKRSKRVKLHRELAELLDEELKRRGTSAVPAGEAFGKWKGLKEFADKQIVWPPMVIIMNTQLERDENEKWIGMGNQELLDYFSPFSAVKARHSYGPQGHRGMSALIFEASAVGYAEAERLSKHFVDSCRDRLAWERNRVPFYSGGKRQLYGYIAEKHDMDSFNQHSQGKSKLKYEMRSYQEMVVNQMKQMSEDNQQLSWLKHKVAKEQKNKKALEESLGVMSEKLRQTINENRVVKLKTKKHHEQNKEEMDSQEQFYREQIQQFYDLRNAKEEHFELLQQYEREKATQSEANVSSGEDRLHMVLRAVEFIKVQDKEMEDFVNKREGLIKAHKERMAELRRKHWAEEMALEKEFDQEFNKLMEEYTPKQESVAPTSN
;
A
#
# COMPACT_ATOMS: atom_id res chain seq x y z
N MET A 1 59.91 28.21 -19.44
CA MET A 1 59.17 27.85 -20.68
C MET A 1 57.74 28.36 -20.50
N GLN A 2 57.20 29.23 -21.36
CA GLN A 2 56.52 28.91 -22.65
C GLN A 2 55.38 27.89 -22.51
N LYS A 3 54.16 28.07 -23.07
CA LYS A 3 53.48 29.20 -23.77
C LYS A 3 51.95 28.93 -23.67
N LEU A 4 51.11 29.89 -23.26
CA LEU A 4 50.27 30.81 -24.08
C LEU A 4 49.20 30.19 -25.01
N GLY A 5 47.93 30.60 -24.81
CA GLY A 5 46.75 30.42 -25.69
C GLY A 5 45.45 30.60 -24.87
N LEU A 6 44.52 31.58 -25.04
CA LEU A 6 44.26 32.60 -26.08
C LEU A 6 43.94 31.99 -27.46
N ARG A 7 42.83 32.29 -28.18
CA ARG A 7 41.67 33.23 -28.06
C ARG A 7 40.37 32.46 -28.44
N SER A 8 39.11 32.86 -28.17
CA SER A 8 38.37 34.13 -28.02
C SER A 8 37.74 34.74 -29.31
N HIS A 9 36.41 34.96 -29.24
CA HIS A 9 35.47 35.63 -30.17
C HIS A 9 35.23 35.04 -31.59
N GLY A 10 34.04 35.19 -32.19
CA GLY A 10 32.76 35.73 -31.67
C GLY A 10 31.77 36.24 -32.74
N GLY A 11 30.59 36.72 -32.30
CA GLY A 11 29.63 37.52 -33.11
C GLY A 11 28.29 36.84 -33.44
N PHE A 12 27.16 37.54 -33.63
CA PHE A 12 26.88 38.99 -33.47
C PHE A 12 25.36 39.28 -33.37
N ALA A 13 24.99 40.44 -32.77
CA ALA A 13 23.71 41.17 -32.92
C ALA A 13 22.41 40.53 -32.37
N ARG A 14 21.36 41.26 -31.93
CA ARG A 14 21.16 42.70 -31.58
C ARG A 14 19.98 42.75 -30.57
N GLY A 15 20.09 43.43 -29.42
CA GLY A 15 19.50 44.78 -29.19
C GLY A 15 18.06 44.68 -28.63
N TYR A 16 17.57 45.47 -27.66
CA TYR A 16 18.06 46.62 -26.88
C TYR A 16 17.42 46.54 -25.45
N GLY A 17 17.69 47.36 -24.43
CA GLY A 17 18.44 48.62 -24.35
C GLY A 17 18.81 49.03 -22.91
N GLN A 18 18.48 50.28 -22.51
CA GLN A 18 18.96 51.04 -21.33
C GLN A 18 17.94 52.17 -20.99
N PRO A 19 18.06 53.02 -19.94
CA PRO A 19 19.15 53.19 -18.96
C PRO A 19 18.79 53.25 -17.46
N ARG A 20 19.84 53.29 -16.62
CA ARG A 20 19.90 53.67 -15.19
C ARG A 20 20.00 55.22 -15.05
N PRO A 21 19.88 55.83 -13.85
CA PRO A 21 21.08 56.00 -12.99
C PRO A 21 20.80 56.01 -11.46
N THR A 22 21.88 56.17 -10.68
CA THR A 22 21.93 56.38 -9.21
C THR A 22 22.85 57.57 -8.90
N PRO A 23 22.61 58.38 -7.85
CA PRO A 23 23.46 58.26 -6.64
C PRO A 23 22.76 58.61 -5.29
N THR A 24 23.53 58.53 -4.21
CA THR A 24 23.26 58.99 -2.82
C THR A 24 23.87 60.41 -2.58
N PRO A 25 23.87 61.07 -1.39
CA PRO A 25 23.45 60.68 -0.02
C PRO A 25 22.70 61.79 0.80
N ASP A 26 22.81 61.73 2.14
CA ASP A 26 22.76 62.81 3.16
C ASP A 26 21.48 63.00 4.04
N THR A 27 21.52 63.97 4.99
CA THR A 27 21.01 63.81 6.38
C THR A 27 20.03 64.88 6.94
N ARG A 28 19.51 64.59 8.16
CA ARG A 28 18.99 65.47 9.27
C ARG A 28 17.46 65.72 9.42
N LYS A 29 17.00 65.51 10.67
CA LYS A 29 16.11 66.35 11.56
C LYS A 29 14.79 66.92 11.00
N HIS A 30 13.67 67.08 11.72
CA HIS A 30 13.20 66.96 13.14
C HIS A 30 11.63 66.81 13.05
N SER A 31 10.72 66.77 14.04
CA SER A 31 10.55 66.83 15.52
C SER A 31 9.08 66.42 15.83
N GLY A 32 8.55 66.21 17.05
CA GLY A 32 9.07 66.28 18.43
C GLY A 32 7.93 66.47 19.46
N GLY A 33 8.24 66.37 20.76
CA GLY A 33 7.31 66.56 21.90
C GLY A 33 7.98 66.06 23.18
N ARG A 34 8.60 66.92 24.00
CA ARG A 34 8.03 67.70 25.13
C ARG A 34 7.47 66.80 26.26
N GLY A 35 7.82 66.97 27.54
CA GLY A 35 8.50 68.10 28.20
C GLY A 35 9.52 67.73 29.29
N PHE A 36 10.00 68.76 30.01
CA PHE A 36 11.06 68.71 31.03
C PHE A 36 10.50 68.78 32.46
N THR A 37 11.23 68.21 33.43
CA THR A 37 11.74 68.95 34.61
C THR A 37 12.98 68.23 35.19
N LYS A 38 13.76 68.93 36.03
CA LYS A 38 15.03 68.46 36.65
C LYS A 38 14.95 68.63 38.20
N PRO A 39 16.02 68.42 38.99
CA PRO A 39 16.10 67.34 39.97
C PRO A 39 16.02 67.80 41.44
N GLN A 40 15.89 66.86 42.37
CA GLN A 40 16.40 67.07 43.73
C GLN A 40 16.86 65.76 44.40
N SER A 41 17.71 65.88 45.41
CA SER A 41 18.35 64.78 46.14
C SER A 41 17.68 64.52 47.49
N SER A 42 17.67 63.25 47.93
CA SER A 42 17.46 62.88 49.32
C SER A 42 18.15 61.55 49.63
N ASN A 43 19.05 61.53 50.62
CA ASN A 43 19.65 60.30 51.14
C ASN A 43 18.60 59.47 51.89
N GLN A 44 18.56 58.15 51.63
CA GLN A 44 18.14 57.15 52.61
C GLN A 44 18.72 55.77 52.25
N ALA A 45 18.79 54.87 53.23
CA ALA A 45 19.67 53.71 53.20
C ALA A 45 19.22 52.60 52.24
N ALA A 46 20.19 51.91 51.63
CA ALA A 46 19.95 50.69 50.87
C ALA A 46 19.60 49.53 51.81
N VAL A 47 18.36 49.07 51.76
CA VAL A 47 17.90 47.87 52.47
C VAL A 47 18.10 46.66 51.55
N ILE A 48 18.84 45.67 52.03
CA ILE A 48 19.08 44.41 51.31
C ILE A 48 17.75 43.60 51.27
N PRO A 49 17.25 43.19 50.10
CA PRO A 49 16.06 42.36 50.00
C PRO A 49 16.36 40.90 50.43
N PRO A 50 15.40 40.19 51.04
CA PRO A 50 15.57 38.78 51.41
C PRO A 50 15.60 37.86 50.17
N PRO A 51 16.20 36.66 50.26
CA PRO A 51 16.31 35.73 49.15
C PRO A 51 14.95 35.27 48.61
N LEU A 52 14.92 34.96 47.30
CA LEU A 52 13.71 34.59 46.56
C LEU A 52 13.08 33.30 47.12
N LYS A 53 11.85 33.42 47.68
CA LYS A 53 11.17 32.35 48.42
C LYS A 53 10.60 31.21 47.55
N ASN A 54 10.64 31.33 46.23
CA ASN A 54 10.08 30.35 45.29
C ASN A 54 11.19 29.77 44.39
N GLY A 55 11.31 28.44 44.38
CA GLY A 55 12.31 27.72 43.58
C GLY A 55 12.04 27.74 42.07
N TRP A 56 13.01 27.23 41.31
CA TRP A 56 13.07 27.30 39.84
C TRP A 56 11.96 26.47 39.17
N GLY A 57 10.89 27.14 38.74
CA GLY A 57 9.75 26.51 38.05
C GLY A 57 10.04 26.07 36.61
N TRP A 58 10.71 24.93 36.41
CA TRP A 58 10.82 24.29 35.10
C TRP A 58 9.46 23.69 34.70
N SER A 59 8.86 24.21 33.62
CA SER A 59 7.55 23.78 33.14
C SER A 59 7.63 22.52 32.27
N SER A 60 7.74 21.36 32.91
CA SER A 60 7.79 20.05 32.24
C SER A 60 6.47 19.71 31.52
N ARG A 61 6.42 19.95 30.21
CA ARG A 61 5.39 19.39 29.32
C ARG A 61 5.87 18.07 28.69
N ALA A 62 5.81 17.00 29.46
CA ALA A 62 5.83 15.63 28.93
C ALA A 62 4.41 15.23 28.46
N ALA A 63 4.30 14.28 27.54
CA ALA A 63 3.03 13.79 27.04
C ALA A 63 2.31 12.90 28.07
N SER A 64 0.98 12.95 28.09
CA SER A 64 0.14 11.97 28.79
C SER A 64 -0.83 11.35 27.79
N THR A 65 -0.60 10.09 27.45
CA THR A 65 -1.53 9.24 26.70
C THR A 65 -2.25 8.33 27.68
N GLN A 66 -3.53 8.58 27.91
CA GLN A 66 -4.45 7.65 28.59
C GLN A 66 -5.09 6.73 27.53
N PRO A 67 -5.06 5.40 27.70
CA PRO A 67 -5.94 4.50 26.96
C PRO A 67 -7.30 4.44 27.67
N SER A 68 -8.38 4.62 26.92
CA SER A 68 -9.75 4.32 27.39
C SER A 68 -10.20 2.97 26.84
N GLU A 69 -10.68 2.10 27.72
CA GLU A 69 -11.33 0.85 27.32
C GLU A 69 -12.68 1.14 26.65
N ASN A 70 -13.01 0.40 25.57
CA ASN A 70 -14.35 -0.18 25.33
C ASN A 70 -14.39 -0.99 24.01
N ASP A 71 -14.72 -2.27 24.17
CA ASP A 71 -15.48 -3.18 23.31
C ASP A 71 -15.21 -3.39 21.79
N ILE A 72 -14.81 -4.64 21.52
CA ILE A 72 -15.46 -5.61 20.60
C ILE A 72 -15.70 -5.15 19.14
N ASN A 73 -14.82 -5.63 18.24
CA ASN A 73 -15.19 -6.63 17.22
C ASN A 73 -13.97 -7.10 16.39
N ALA A 74 -13.67 -8.40 16.42
CA ALA A 74 -12.75 -9.05 15.48
C ALA A 74 -13.05 -10.57 15.37
N PRO A 75 -13.44 -11.10 14.20
CA PRO A 75 -13.61 -12.54 14.02
C PRO A 75 -12.26 -13.23 13.79
N ALA A 76 -11.92 -14.20 14.64
CA ALA A 76 -10.71 -15.00 14.48
C ALA A 76 -10.91 -16.12 13.44
N VAL A 77 -9.93 -16.30 12.55
CA VAL A 77 -9.85 -17.44 11.62
C VAL A 77 -8.95 -18.51 12.23
N HIS A 78 -9.45 -19.74 12.40
CA HIS A 78 -8.62 -20.95 12.58
C HIS A 78 -9.38 -22.21 12.08
N PRO A 79 -8.68 -23.36 11.87
CA PRO A 79 -8.87 -24.14 10.64
C PRO A 79 -9.70 -25.44 10.78
N ALA A 80 -9.88 -26.11 9.64
CA ALA A 80 -10.73 -27.28 9.46
C ALA A 80 -10.19 -28.60 10.08
N SER A 81 -11.14 -29.47 10.43
CA SER A 81 -10.97 -30.93 10.53
C SER A 81 -12.25 -31.62 10.01
N ASN A 82 -12.32 -32.96 10.03
CA ASN A 82 -13.14 -33.73 9.08
C ASN A 82 -13.87 -34.93 9.74
N GLN A 83 -15.03 -35.32 9.17
CA GLN A 83 -15.74 -36.64 9.21
C GLN A 83 -17.12 -36.80 9.92
N SER A 84 -18.02 -37.43 9.16
CA SER A 84 -19.04 -38.46 9.48
C SER A 84 -20.06 -38.31 10.64
N SER A 85 -21.30 -38.00 10.25
CA SER A 85 -22.55 -38.77 10.51
C SER A 85 -22.58 -39.93 11.53
N VAL A 86 -23.62 -39.90 12.39
CA VAL A 86 -24.42 -41.08 12.85
C VAL A 86 -25.92 -40.68 12.78
N PHE A 87 -26.82 -41.66 12.79
CA PHE A 87 -28.28 -41.57 12.57
C PHE A 87 -29.11 -41.57 13.88
N GLU A 88 -30.43 -41.74 13.71
CA GLU A 88 -31.47 -42.17 14.67
C GLU A 88 -32.22 -41.09 15.46
N ASP A 89 -33.53 -41.22 15.76
CA ASP A 89 -34.75 -41.63 15.00
C ASP A 89 -35.96 -41.66 16.00
N VAL A 90 -37.14 -42.09 15.53
CA VAL A 90 -38.24 -42.73 16.31
C VAL A 90 -39.37 -41.84 16.90
N ASP A 91 -40.55 -42.47 17.04
CA ASP A 91 -41.82 -42.13 17.74
C ASP A 91 -42.80 -41.11 17.10
N ASP A 92 -44.13 -41.34 17.11
CA ASP A 92 -44.92 -42.55 17.47
C ASP A 92 -46.34 -42.52 16.82
N GLY A 93 -47.02 -43.68 16.79
CA GLY A 93 -48.48 -43.83 16.76
C GLY A 93 -49.17 -43.88 15.38
N GLY A 94 -50.21 -44.71 15.16
CA GLY A 94 -50.75 -45.78 16.01
C GLY A 94 -52.25 -46.04 15.76
N GLU A 95 -52.61 -47.28 15.42
CA GLU A 95 -53.98 -47.88 15.52
C GLU A 95 -55.07 -47.23 14.61
N ASP A 96 -56.21 -47.84 14.25
CA ASP A 96 -56.75 -49.18 14.54
C ASP A 96 -57.58 -49.76 13.33
N SER A 97 -58.08 -50.99 13.54
CA SER A 97 -59.19 -51.74 12.91
C SER A 97 -60.28 -50.99 12.12
N ASP A 98 -60.76 -51.59 11.02
CA ASP A 98 -62.12 -52.20 11.01
C ASP A 98 -62.42 -53.08 9.78
N ASP A 99 -63.10 -54.20 10.04
CA ASP A 99 -63.50 -55.23 9.07
C ASP A 99 -64.80 -54.88 8.33
N VAL A 100 -64.86 -55.21 7.03
CA VAL A 100 -66.12 -55.62 6.36
C VAL A 100 -65.84 -56.75 5.37
N ASP A 101 -66.52 -57.88 5.56
CA ASP A 101 -66.57 -59.01 4.64
C ASP A 101 -67.62 -58.76 3.54
N ASP A 102 -67.30 -59.10 2.29
CA ASP A 102 -68.27 -59.21 1.20
C ASP A 102 -67.77 -60.15 0.08
N SER A 103 -68.14 -61.42 0.22
CA SER A 103 -68.57 -62.35 -0.85
C SER A 103 -67.73 -62.37 -2.16
N ASP A 104 -66.77 -63.30 -2.25
CA ASP A 104 -66.10 -63.68 -3.52
C ASP A 104 -66.87 -64.77 -4.33
N ASP A 105 -68.19 -64.89 -4.15
CA ASP A 105 -69.00 -66.05 -4.57
C ASP A 105 -69.57 -65.97 -6.02
N GLU A 106 -68.73 -65.57 -6.98
CA GLU A 106 -68.97 -65.79 -8.43
C GLU A 106 -67.75 -66.41 -9.15
N LEU A 107 -66.77 -66.95 -8.41
CA LEU A 107 -65.51 -67.45 -8.98
C LEU A 107 -65.57 -68.84 -9.67
N LEU A 108 -66.75 -69.45 -9.80
CA LEU A 108 -66.94 -70.81 -10.37
C LEU A 108 -68.03 -70.89 -11.46
N SER A 109 -67.99 -69.99 -12.44
CA SER A 109 -68.40 -70.37 -13.80
C SER A 109 -67.19 -70.96 -14.53
N ASP A 110 -67.05 -72.28 -14.47
CA ASP A 110 -66.10 -73.02 -15.30
C ASP A 110 -66.38 -72.79 -16.80
N GLY A 111 -65.37 -72.97 -17.64
CA GLY A 111 -65.45 -72.77 -19.09
C GLY A 111 -64.72 -71.52 -19.60
N PHE A 112 -63.38 -71.56 -19.56
CA PHE A 112 -62.67 -71.40 -20.83
C PHE A 112 -61.38 -72.23 -20.88
N ASP A 113 -61.19 -72.89 -22.02
CA ASP A 113 -60.24 -73.98 -22.22
C ASP A 113 -58.77 -73.51 -22.32
N SER A 114 -57.83 -74.44 -22.12
CA SER A 114 -56.39 -74.24 -22.30
C SER A 114 -56.01 -74.25 -23.78
N ASP A 115 -56.30 -73.16 -24.48
CA ASP A 115 -55.72 -72.87 -25.80
C ASP A 115 -55.10 -71.46 -25.79
N GLU A 116 -53.78 -71.38 -25.61
CA GLU A 116 -53.00 -70.14 -25.49
C GLU A 116 -52.74 -69.48 -26.85
N SER A 117 -53.78 -69.43 -27.67
CA SER A 117 -53.81 -68.68 -28.92
C SER A 117 -53.66 -67.17 -28.67
N GLN A 118 -52.80 -66.51 -29.44
CA GLN A 118 -52.50 -65.09 -29.28
C GLN A 118 -53.72 -64.21 -29.62
N LYS A 119 -54.55 -63.90 -28.61
CA LYS A 119 -55.62 -62.91 -28.71
C LYS A 119 -55.02 -61.58 -29.15
N SER A 120 -55.33 -61.15 -30.37
CA SER A 120 -54.75 -59.93 -30.95
C SER A 120 -55.03 -58.70 -30.09
N HIS A 121 -54.17 -57.68 -30.17
CA HIS A 121 -54.26 -56.46 -29.36
C HIS A 121 -55.67 -55.83 -29.37
N GLU A 122 -56.26 -55.71 -30.56
CA GLU A 122 -57.61 -55.16 -30.77
C GLU A 122 -58.74 -56.08 -30.26
N THR A 123 -58.44 -57.35 -29.98
CA THR A 123 -59.34 -58.28 -29.27
C THR A 123 -59.21 -58.10 -27.76
N ARG A 124 -57.98 -57.94 -27.23
CA ARG A 124 -57.74 -57.67 -25.79
C ARG A 124 -58.32 -56.32 -25.35
N LYS A 125 -58.17 -55.25 -26.16
CA LYS A 125 -58.83 -53.93 -25.96
C LYS A 125 -60.35 -54.05 -25.69
N LYS A 126 -61.03 -55.00 -26.32
CA LYS A 126 -62.50 -55.17 -26.29
C LYS A 126 -63.02 -55.97 -25.09
N ASN A 127 -62.15 -56.40 -24.18
CA ASN A 127 -62.52 -57.00 -22.89
C ASN A 127 -63.49 -56.09 -22.13
N ARG A 128 -64.53 -56.66 -21.49
CA ARG A 128 -65.59 -55.91 -20.78
C ARG A 128 -65.06 -54.91 -19.75
N TRP A 129 -63.88 -55.17 -19.19
CA TRP A 129 -63.23 -54.31 -18.22
C TRP A 129 -62.50 -53.09 -18.82
N PHE A 130 -62.05 -53.15 -20.07
CA PHE A 130 -61.17 -52.09 -20.65
C PHE A 130 -61.78 -51.35 -21.84
N LYS A 131 -62.84 -51.89 -22.42
CA LYS A 131 -63.50 -51.36 -23.62
C LYS A 131 -63.85 -49.87 -23.50
N GLU A 132 -64.42 -49.43 -22.38
CA GLU A 132 -64.76 -48.02 -22.13
C GLU A 132 -63.52 -47.10 -22.24
N LEU A 133 -62.42 -47.47 -21.57
CA LEU A 133 -61.17 -46.70 -21.58
C LEU A 133 -60.55 -46.62 -22.97
N PHE A 134 -60.49 -47.75 -23.69
CA PHE A 134 -59.88 -47.78 -25.01
C PHE A 134 -60.73 -47.09 -26.08
N GLN A 135 -62.06 -47.11 -26.00
CA GLN A 135 -62.91 -46.28 -26.86
C GLN A 135 -62.64 -44.78 -26.64
N CYS A 136 -62.55 -44.33 -25.38
CA CYS A 136 -62.17 -42.95 -25.07
C CYS A 136 -60.74 -42.58 -25.54
N LEU A 137 -59.80 -43.53 -25.55
CA LEU A 137 -58.46 -43.31 -26.09
C LEU A 137 -58.45 -43.26 -27.63
N ASP A 138 -59.25 -44.11 -28.29
CA ASP A 138 -59.38 -44.15 -29.76
C ASP A 138 -60.04 -42.87 -30.33
N GLU A 139 -60.81 -42.12 -29.51
CA GLU A 139 -61.42 -40.83 -29.87
C GLU A 139 -60.51 -39.59 -29.66
N LEU A 140 -59.38 -39.71 -28.95
CA LEU A 140 -58.50 -38.58 -28.58
C LEU A 140 -57.20 -38.51 -29.40
N THR A 141 -56.73 -37.28 -29.67
CA THR A 141 -55.44 -37.07 -30.34
C THR A 141 -54.26 -37.35 -29.41
N VAL A 142 -53.07 -37.50 -30.00
CA VAL A 142 -51.83 -37.80 -29.29
C VAL A 142 -51.50 -36.71 -28.26
N GLU A 143 -51.78 -35.45 -28.58
CA GLU A 143 -51.58 -34.29 -27.72
C GLU A 143 -52.56 -34.30 -26.54
N GLN A 144 -53.83 -34.63 -26.79
CA GLN A 144 -54.89 -34.69 -25.77
C GLN A 144 -54.70 -35.84 -24.78
N ILE A 145 -54.13 -36.98 -25.23
CA ILE A 145 -53.80 -38.11 -24.36
C ILE A 145 -52.64 -37.78 -23.40
N ASN A 146 -51.70 -36.94 -23.84
CA ASN A 146 -50.56 -36.49 -23.03
C ASN A 146 -50.85 -35.27 -22.14
N GLU A 147 -52.08 -34.74 -22.16
CA GLU A 147 -52.48 -33.59 -21.37
C GLU A 147 -52.35 -33.87 -19.86
N PRO A 148 -51.45 -33.19 -19.12
CA PRO A 148 -51.05 -33.62 -17.77
C PRO A 148 -52.14 -33.42 -16.72
N GLU A 149 -53.14 -32.58 -16.99
CA GLU A 149 -54.28 -32.36 -16.08
C GLU A 149 -55.44 -33.33 -16.33
N ARG A 150 -55.46 -34.04 -17.48
CA ARG A 150 -56.53 -34.96 -17.86
C ARG A 150 -56.59 -36.12 -16.88
N GLN A 151 -57.76 -36.33 -16.29
CA GLN A 151 -57.97 -37.33 -15.25
C GLN A 151 -58.46 -38.65 -15.84
N TRP A 152 -57.84 -39.74 -15.41
CA TRP A 152 -58.08 -41.10 -15.88
C TRP A 152 -58.36 -42.03 -14.70
N HIS A 153 -59.42 -42.82 -14.77
CA HIS A 153 -59.67 -43.88 -13.81
C HIS A 153 -58.94 -45.17 -14.22
N CYS A 154 -58.68 -46.07 -13.28
CA CYS A 154 -58.15 -47.41 -13.59
C CYS A 154 -59.31 -48.43 -13.66
N PRO A 155 -59.71 -48.94 -14.84
CA PRO A 155 -60.93 -49.74 -14.96
C PRO A 155 -60.89 -51.07 -14.19
N ALA A 156 -59.70 -51.64 -13.97
CA ALA A 156 -59.54 -52.85 -13.16
C ALA A 156 -59.89 -52.64 -11.66
N CYS A 157 -59.73 -51.41 -11.15
CA CYS A 157 -60.07 -51.02 -9.77
C CYS A 157 -61.54 -50.58 -9.59
N LYS A 158 -62.36 -50.52 -10.65
CA LYS A 158 -63.76 -50.08 -10.59
C LYS A 158 -64.54 -50.97 -9.59
N GLY A 159 -65.00 -50.36 -8.48
CA GLY A 159 -65.77 -51.01 -7.42
C GLY A 159 -64.94 -51.88 -6.45
N GLY A 160 -63.80 -51.41 -5.94
CA GLY A 160 -63.04 -52.10 -4.89
C GLY A 160 -62.53 -51.16 -3.79
N PRO A 161 -62.43 -51.60 -2.52
CA PRO A 161 -61.91 -50.78 -1.43
C PRO A 161 -60.45 -50.40 -1.67
N GLY A 162 -60.08 -49.16 -1.35
CA GLY A 162 -58.74 -48.63 -1.62
C GLY A 162 -58.43 -48.48 -3.13
N ALA A 163 -59.45 -48.22 -3.95
CA ALA A 163 -59.28 -47.67 -5.30
C ALA A 163 -58.90 -46.18 -5.22
N ILE A 164 -58.07 -45.72 -6.16
CA ILE A 164 -57.90 -44.29 -6.45
C ILE A 164 -58.72 -44.04 -7.70
N ASP A 165 -59.79 -43.26 -7.58
CA ASP A 165 -60.74 -43.06 -8.67
C ASP A 165 -60.14 -42.32 -9.87
N TRP A 166 -59.17 -41.43 -9.63
CA TRP A 166 -58.63 -40.52 -10.65
C TRP A 166 -57.11 -40.32 -10.55
N TYR A 167 -56.43 -40.55 -11.67
CA TYR A 167 -55.01 -40.28 -11.90
C TYR A 167 -54.85 -39.11 -12.88
N ARG A 168 -53.95 -38.17 -12.60
CA ARG A 168 -53.59 -37.09 -13.54
C ARG A 168 -52.59 -37.62 -14.58
N GLY A 169 -52.98 -37.59 -15.86
CA GLY A 169 -52.24 -38.18 -16.97
C GLY A 169 -52.31 -39.71 -17.01
N LEU A 170 -51.98 -40.30 -18.17
CA LEU A 170 -52.08 -41.75 -18.37
C LEU A 170 -50.89 -42.53 -17.74
N LEU A 171 -49.72 -41.89 -17.60
CA LEU A 171 -48.52 -42.54 -17.08
C LEU A 171 -48.66 -43.03 -15.62
N PRO A 172 -49.30 -42.29 -14.68
CA PRO A 172 -49.59 -42.83 -13.35
C PRO A 172 -50.58 -44.00 -13.34
N VAL A 173 -51.54 -44.07 -14.28
CA VAL A 173 -52.43 -45.25 -14.43
C VAL A 173 -51.61 -46.48 -14.80
N ILE A 174 -50.67 -46.34 -15.75
CA ILE A 174 -49.76 -47.41 -16.18
C ILE A 174 -48.85 -47.84 -15.03
N SER A 175 -48.26 -46.88 -14.31
CA SER A 175 -47.42 -47.15 -13.14
C SER A 175 -48.18 -47.90 -12.05
N HIS A 176 -49.39 -47.45 -11.73
CA HIS A 176 -50.30 -48.12 -10.79
C HIS A 176 -50.65 -49.55 -11.26
N ALA A 177 -51.02 -49.74 -12.52
CA ALA A 177 -51.35 -51.05 -13.09
C ALA A 177 -50.14 -52.01 -13.08
N LYS A 178 -48.91 -51.48 -13.21
CA LYS A 178 -47.65 -52.24 -13.05
C LYS A 178 -47.29 -52.55 -11.59
N THR A 179 -47.86 -51.86 -10.60
CA THR A 179 -47.43 -51.94 -9.18
C THR A 179 -48.48 -52.48 -8.21
N LYS A 180 -49.79 -52.38 -8.50
CA LYS A 180 -50.88 -52.91 -7.66
C LYS A 180 -50.73 -54.44 -7.48
N ARG A 181 -50.86 -54.90 -6.23
CA ARG A 181 -50.70 -56.32 -5.83
C ARG A 181 -51.96 -56.94 -5.18
N SER A 182 -53.06 -56.17 -5.04
CA SER A 182 -54.33 -56.60 -4.43
C SER A 182 -55.30 -57.23 -5.46
N LYS A 183 -56.57 -57.50 -5.10
CA LYS A 183 -57.60 -58.16 -5.96
C LYS A 183 -57.53 -57.69 -7.43
N ARG A 184 -57.75 -58.64 -8.36
CA ARG A 184 -57.70 -58.48 -9.84
C ARG A 184 -56.31 -58.20 -10.45
N VAL A 185 -55.19 -58.61 -9.82
CA VAL A 185 -53.81 -58.44 -10.35
C VAL A 185 -53.65 -58.75 -11.85
N LYS A 186 -54.20 -59.86 -12.35
CA LYS A 186 -54.07 -60.25 -13.77
C LYS A 186 -54.66 -59.19 -14.73
N LEU A 187 -55.79 -58.56 -14.36
CA LEU A 187 -56.39 -57.47 -15.15
C LEU A 187 -55.53 -56.19 -15.07
N HIS A 188 -54.89 -55.91 -13.94
CA HIS A 188 -53.92 -54.80 -13.85
C HIS A 188 -52.68 -55.04 -14.73
N ARG A 189 -52.16 -56.27 -14.81
CA ARG A 189 -51.05 -56.62 -15.72
C ARG A 189 -51.45 -56.45 -17.20
N GLU A 190 -52.59 -57.01 -17.60
CA GLU A 190 -53.11 -56.86 -18.97
C GLU A 190 -53.37 -55.39 -19.34
N LEU A 191 -53.97 -54.59 -18.45
CA LEU A 191 -54.18 -53.16 -18.67
C LEU A 191 -52.85 -52.41 -18.85
N ALA A 192 -51.83 -52.71 -18.04
CA ALA A 192 -50.51 -52.11 -18.16
C ALA A 192 -49.82 -52.46 -19.48
N GLU A 193 -49.93 -53.70 -19.95
CA GLU A 193 -49.40 -54.15 -21.24
C GLU A 193 -50.05 -53.39 -22.40
N LEU A 194 -51.39 -53.37 -22.46
CA LEU A 194 -52.14 -52.74 -23.54
C LEU A 194 -51.90 -51.23 -23.62
N LEU A 195 -51.83 -50.53 -22.47
CA LEU A 195 -51.54 -49.10 -22.45
C LEU A 195 -50.09 -48.78 -22.85
N ASP A 196 -49.12 -49.62 -22.45
CA ASP A 196 -47.73 -49.52 -22.90
C ASP A 196 -47.61 -49.72 -24.42
N GLU A 197 -48.35 -50.67 -24.98
CA GLU A 197 -48.29 -51.01 -26.40
C GLU A 197 -49.05 -49.98 -27.26
N GLU A 198 -50.15 -49.43 -26.75
CA GLU A 198 -50.90 -48.35 -27.41
C GLU A 198 -50.08 -47.04 -27.48
N LEU A 199 -49.42 -46.64 -26.39
CA LEU A 199 -48.53 -45.47 -26.39
C LEU A 199 -47.34 -45.66 -27.36
N LYS A 200 -46.77 -46.87 -27.43
CA LYS A 200 -45.74 -47.20 -28.43
C LYS A 200 -46.27 -47.10 -29.88
N ARG A 201 -47.48 -47.62 -30.16
CA ARG A 201 -48.12 -47.50 -31.49
C ARG A 201 -48.39 -46.05 -31.89
N ARG A 202 -48.76 -45.19 -30.94
CA ARG A 202 -49.04 -43.75 -31.17
C ARG A 202 -47.78 -42.87 -31.18
N GLY A 203 -46.59 -43.46 -31.13
CA GLY A 203 -45.30 -42.76 -31.19
C GLY A 203 -44.87 -42.10 -29.88
N THR A 204 -45.67 -42.21 -28.82
CA THR A 204 -45.44 -41.60 -27.50
C THR A 204 -44.68 -42.54 -26.58
N SER A 205 -43.37 -42.64 -26.78
CA SER A 205 -42.52 -43.38 -25.84
C SER A 205 -42.58 -42.76 -24.45
N ALA A 206 -42.92 -43.57 -23.44
CA ALA A 206 -43.10 -43.15 -22.05
C ALA A 206 -41.76 -42.87 -21.34
N VAL A 207 -41.12 -41.76 -21.69
CA VAL A 207 -40.01 -41.20 -20.91
C VAL A 207 -40.58 -40.64 -19.59
N PRO A 208 -40.09 -41.06 -18.41
CA PRO A 208 -40.57 -40.51 -17.14
C PRO A 208 -40.36 -39.00 -17.06
N ALA A 209 -41.38 -38.29 -16.56
CA ALA A 209 -41.36 -36.84 -16.37
C ALA A 209 -40.31 -36.44 -15.30
N GLY A 210 -39.08 -36.23 -15.77
CA GLY A 210 -37.90 -35.96 -14.94
C GLY A 210 -36.59 -36.23 -15.69
N GLU A 211 -36.56 -37.21 -16.60
CA GLU A 211 -35.31 -37.63 -17.29
C GLU A 211 -34.82 -36.67 -18.40
N ALA A 212 -35.56 -35.61 -18.74
CA ALA A 212 -35.23 -34.70 -19.83
C ALA A 212 -34.49 -33.43 -19.38
N PHE A 213 -34.64 -33.00 -18.12
CA PHE A 213 -34.00 -31.78 -17.62
C PHE A 213 -32.51 -32.01 -17.31
N GLY A 214 -31.65 -31.08 -17.75
CA GLY A 214 -30.21 -31.08 -17.45
C GLY A 214 -29.31 -31.95 -18.35
N LYS A 215 -29.85 -32.80 -19.23
CA LYS A 215 -29.05 -33.62 -20.16
C LYS A 215 -28.55 -32.83 -21.38
N TRP A 216 -27.65 -31.88 -21.14
CA TRP A 216 -27.01 -31.09 -22.21
C TRP A 216 -26.08 -31.95 -23.06
N LYS A 217 -26.35 -32.02 -24.37
CA LYS A 217 -25.43 -32.64 -25.33
C LYS A 217 -24.27 -31.67 -25.62
N GLY A 218 -23.12 -31.94 -25.02
CA GLY A 218 -21.89 -31.17 -25.26
C GLY A 218 -21.48 -31.14 -26.73
N LEU A 219 -20.77 -30.08 -27.13
CA LEU A 219 -20.12 -30.02 -28.43
C LEU A 219 -19.06 -31.12 -28.52
N LYS A 220 -18.93 -31.73 -29.71
CA LYS A 220 -17.87 -32.71 -29.95
C LYS A 220 -16.52 -32.00 -29.94
N GLU A 221 -15.57 -32.50 -29.16
CA GLU A 221 -14.18 -32.04 -29.23
C GLU A 221 -13.65 -32.23 -30.66
N PHE A 222 -13.21 -31.12 -31.26
CA PHE A 222 -12.53 -31.16 -32.55
C PHE A 222 -11.07 -31.54 -32.34
N ALA A 223 -10.57 -32.50 -33.12
CA ALA A 223 -9.15 -32.78 -33.18
C ALA A 223 -8.38 -31.53 -33.65
N ASP A 224 -7.19 -31.30 -33.11
CA ASP A 224 -6.38 -30.12 -33.39
C ASP A 224 -6.14 -29.92 -34.89
N LYS A 225 -6.37 -28.68 -35.37
CA LYS A 225 -6.16 -28.33 -36.77
C LYS A 225 -4.69 -28.02 -37.02
N GLN A 226 -4.10 -28.75 -37.96
CA GLN A 226 -2.80 -28.40 -38.52
C GLN A 226 -2.91 -27.15 -39.41
N ILE A 227 -2.19 -26.10 -39.06
CA ILE A 227 -2.17 -24.80 -39.74
C ILE A 227 -0.81 -24.54 -40.41
N VAL A 228 -0.82 -23.72 -41.45
CA VAL A 228 0.39 -23.23 -42.13
C VAL A 228 1.06 -22.16 -41.26
N TRP A 229 2.37 -22.29 -41.05
CA TRP A 229 3.18 -21.35 -40.26
C TRP A 229 4.42 -20.84 -41.04
N PRO A 230 4.75 -19.52 -40.98
CA PRO A 230 3.97 -18.43 -40.42
C PRO A 230 2.56 -18.31 -41.04
N PRO A 231 1.61 -17.64 -40.39
CA PRO A 231 0.25 -17.49 -40.90
C PRO A 231 0.26 -16.80 -42.27
N MET A 232 -0.47 -17.40 -43.23
CA MET A 232 -0.50 -16.93 -44.61
C MET A 232 -1.93 -16.90 -45.14
N VAL A 233 -2.26 -15.90 -45.94
CA VAL A 233 -3.52 -15.79 -46.69
C VAL A 233 -3.18 -15.81 -48.18
N ILE A 234 -3.79 -16.75 -48.91
CA ILE A 234 -3.68 -16.84 -50.36
C ILE A 234 -4.66 -15.86 -50.98
N ILE A 235 -4.20 -15.11 -51.99
CA ILE A 235 -4.98 -14.16 -52.76
C ILE A 235 -4.98 -14.60 -54.23
N MET A 236 -6.16 -14.85 -54.78
CA MET A 236 -6.38 -15.36 -56.14
C MET A 236 -6.88 -14.25 -57.09
N ASN A 237 -6.76 -14.52 -58.39
CA ASN A 237 -7.00 -13.55 -59.48
C ASN A 237 -6.05 -12.34 -59.45
N THR A 238 -4.77 -12.59 -59.19
CA THR A 238 -3.70 -11.56 -59.14
C THR A 238 -2.86 -11.46 -60.42
N GLN A 239 -3.25 -12.16 -61.51
CA GLN A 239 -2.74 -11.93 -62.86
C GLN A 239 -3.25 -10.58 -63.40
N LEU A 240 -2.48 -9.95 -64.29
CA LEU A 240 -2.88 -8.70 -64.96
C LEU A 240 -2.97 -8.93 -66.47
N GLU A 241 -1.87 -8.70 -67.19
CA GLU A 241 -1.74 -8.76 -68.65
C GLU A 241 -0.57 -9.68 -69.04
N ARG A 242 -0.24 -9.79 -70.33
CA ARG A 242 0.97 -10.48 -70.81
C ARG A 242 2.03 -9.47 -71.22
N ASP A 243 3.30 -9.80 -70.96
CA ASP A 243 4.45 -9.05 -71.44
C ASP A 243 4.72 -9.30 -72.94
N GLU A 244 5.71 -8.58 -73.48
CA GLU A 244 6.20 -8.72 -74.86
C GLU A 244 6.75 -10.14 -75.18
N ASN A 245 6.94 -10.99 -74.17
CA ASN A 245 7.39 -12.39 -74.27
C ASN A 245 6.23 -13.39 -74.07
N GLU A 246 4.98 -12.93 -74.18
CA GLU A 246 3.73 -13.65 -73.88
C GLU A 246 3.54 -14.18 -72.44
N LYS A 247 4.40 -13.79 -71.49
CA LYS A 247 4.34 -14.24 -70.10
C LYS A 247 3.39 -13.37 -69.29
N TRP A 248 2.62 -13.99 -68.41
CA TRP A 248 1.73 -13.26 -67.52
C TRP A 248 2.49 -12.38 -66.53
N ILE A 249 2.14 -11.11 -66.50
CA ILE A 249 2.43 -10.16 -65.43
C ILE A 249 1.35 -10.32 -64.34
N GLY A 250 1.65 -9.91 -63.12
CA GLY A 250 0.70 -9.87 -62.01
C GLY A 250 0.95 -8.69 -61.09
N MET A 251 0.07 -8.57 -60.10
CA MET A 251 0.13 -7.57 -59.02
C MET A 251 1.50 -7.55 -58.34
N GLY A 252 1.99 -6.36 -57.97
CA GLY A 252 3.29 -6.20 -57.29
C GLY A 252 3.26 -6.56 -55.79
N ASN A 253 4.44 -6.85 -55.21
CA ASN A 253 4.53 -7.16 -53.77
C ASN A 253 4.05 -5.98 -52.90
N GLN A 254 4.48 -4.76 -53.25
CA GLN A 254 4.10 -3.54 -52.51
C GLN A 254 2.64 -3.18 -52.75
N GLU A 255 2.18 -3.23 -54.01
CA GLU A 255 0.77 -3.02 -54.40
C GLU A 255 -0.19 -3.93 -53.60
N LEU A 256 0.16 -5.22 -53.45
CA LEU A 256 -0.62 -6.17 -52.66
C LEU A 256 -0.59 -5.85 -51.15
N LEU A 257 0.55 -5.40 -50.62
CA LEU A 257 0.67 -4.99 -49.22
C LEU A 257 -0.13 -3.71 -48.93
N ASP A 258 -0.06 -2.72 -49.82
CA ASP A 258 -0.76 -1.44 -49.69
C ASP A 258 -2.29 -1.66 -49.76
N TYR A 259 -2.75 -2.51 -50.68
CA TYR A 259 -4.17 -2.87 -50.82
C TYR A 259 -4.74 -3.56 -49.57
N PHE A 260 -3.94 -4.41 -48.90
CA PHE A 260 -4.32 -5.11 -47.67
C PHE A 260 -3.71 -4.51 -46.40
N SER A 261 -3.24 -3.25 -46.46
CA SER A 261 -2.60 -2.55 -45.34
C SER A 261 -3.44 -2.49 -44.04
N PRO A 262 -4.80 -2.49 -44.04
CA PRO A 262 -5.59 -2.56 -42.80
C PRO A 262 -5.51 -3.90 -42.04
N PHE A 263 -4.77 -4.90 -42.55
CA PHE A 263 -4.64 -6.25 -41.98
C PHE A 263 -3.22 -6.59 -41.53
N SER A 264 -2.31 -5.62 -41.42
CA SER A 264 -1.00 -5.78 -40.78
C SER A 264 -0.09 -6.88 -41.40
N ALA A 265 -0.31 -7.24 -42.67
CA ALA A 265 0.51 -8.23 -43.36
C ALA A 265 1.96 -7.73 -43.53
N VAL A 266 2.93 -8.59 -43.23
CA VAL A 266 4.35 -8.18 -43.10
C VAL A 266 5.09 -8.32 -44.43
N LYS A 267 4.74 -9.31 -45.26
CA LYS A 267 5.39 -9.58 -46.56
C LYS A 267 4.38 -10.11 -47.58
N ALA A 268 4.51 -9.69 -48.83
CA ALA A 268 3.85 -10.34 -49.97
C ALA A 268 4.82 -11.28 -50.70
N ARG A 269 4.26 -12.29 -51.38
CA ARG A 269 4.92 -13.15 -52.38
C ARG A 269 3.93 -13.54 -53.48
N HIS A 270 4.46 -13.95 -54.63
CA HIS A 270 3.67 -14.38 -55.79
C HIS A 270 4.15 -15.73 -56.31
N SER A 271 3.24 -16.53 -56.84
CA SER A 271 3.58 -17.79 -57.51
C SER A 271 3.87 -17.56 -58.99
N TYR A 272 5.00 -18.10 -59.47
CA TYR A 272 5.44 -18.03 -60.86
C TYR A 272 5.63 -19.43 -61.44
N GLY A 273 5.55 -19.55 -62.77
CA GLY A 273 5.80 -20.76 -63.52
C GLY A 273 6.31 -20.45 -64.94
N PRO A 274 6.35 -21.44 -65.85
CA PRO A 274 6.92 -21.28 -67.19
C PRO A 274 6.28 -20.15 -68.02
N GLN A 275 4.99 -19.87 -67.81
CA GLN A 275 4.22 -18.82 -68.48
C GLN A 275 4.15 -17.50 -67.68
N GLY A 276 5.07 -17.27 -66.72
CA GLY A 276 5.08 -16.09 -65.86
C GLY A 276 4.23 -16.25 -64.58
N HIS A 277 3.58 -15.18 -64.16
CA HIS A 277 2.78 -15.09 -62.93
C HIS A 277 1.54 -16.00 -62.98
N ARG A 278 1.28 -16.78 -61.93
CA ARG A 278 0.24 -17.84 -61.90
C ARG A 278 -1.13 -17.40 -61.37
N GLY A 279 -1.30 -16.11 -61.08
CA GLY A 279 -2.57 -15.54 -60.61
C GLY A 279 -2.89 -15.85 -59.14
N MET A 280 -1.88 -16.31 -58.41
CA MET A 280 -1.92 -16.69 -57.00
C MET A 280 -0.79 -15.93 -56.28
N SER A 281 -1.16 -15.22 -55.22
CA SER A 281 -0.26 -14.49 -54.33
C SER A 281 -0.46 -14.95 -52.88
N ALA A 282 0.51 -14.68 -52.01
CA ALA A 282 0.46 -14.99 -50.58
C ALA A 282 0.85 -13.76 -49.77
N LEU A 283 -0.05 -13.36 -48.86
CA LEU A 283 0.25 -12.43 -47.78
C LEU A 283 0.75 -13.23 -46.58
N ILE A 284 1.88 -12.81 -46.01
CA ILE A 284 2.57 -13.47 -44.90
C ILE A 284 2.51 -12.53 -43.71
N PHE A 285 1.93 -13.01 -42.61
CA PHE A 285 1.70 -12.25 -41.39
C PHE A 285 2.86 -12.45 -40.39
N GLU A 286 2.77 -11.81 -39.23
CA GLU A 286 3.70 -12.10 -38.14
C GLU A 286 3.58 -13.57 -37.69
N ALA A 287 4.71 -14.19 -37.34
CA ALA A 287 4.76 -15.54 -36.78
C ALA A 287 4.36 -15.55 -35.28
N SER A 288 3.16 -15.05 -34.98
CA SER A 288 2.58 -14.93 -33.64
C SER A 288 1.10 -15.29 -33.65
N ALA A 289 0.51 -15.57 -32.48
CA ALA A 289 -0.94 -15.75 -32.36
C ALA A 289 -1.74 -14.51 -32.83
N VAL A 290 -1.18 -13.30 -32.69
CA VAL A 290 -1.78 -12.04 -33.16
C VAL A 290 -1.75 -11.97 -34.69
N GLY A 291 -0.62 -12.32 -35.31
CA GLY A 291 -0.50 -12.42 -36.77
C GLY A 291 -1.44 -13.48 -37.37
N TYR A 292 -1.70 -14.57 -36.64
CA TYR A 292 -2.71 -15.56 -37.05
C TYR A 292 -4.15 -14.99 -36.94
N ALA A 293 -4.49 -14.28 -35.87
CA ALA A 293 -5.79 -13.64 -35.72
C ALA A 293 -6.06 -12.58 -36.83
N GLU A 294 -5.04 -11.82 -37.24
CA GLU A 294 -5.14 -10.89 -38.38
C GLU A 294 -5.30 -11.62 -39.72
N ALA A 295 -4.62 -12.76 -39.91
CA ALA A 295 -4.80 -13.62 -41.08
C ALA A 295 -6.22 -14.21 -41.17
N GLU A 296 -6.78 -14.68 -40.04
CA GLU A 296 -8.19 -15.10 -39.98
C GLU A 296 -9.15 -13.94 -40.18
N ARG A 297 -8.86 -12.74 -39.65
CA ARG A 297 -9.69 -11.54 -39.88
C ARG A 297 -9.76 -11.18 -41.37
N LEU A 298 -8.65 -11.29 -42.09
CA LEU A 298 -8.65 -11.12 -43.56
C LEU A 298 -9.41 -12.25 -44.27
N SER A 299 -9.15 -13.51 -43.90
CA SER A 299 -9.85 -14.67 -44.50
C SER A 299 -11.36 -14.59 -44.27
N LYS A 300 -11.81 -14.14 -43.09
CA LYS A 300 -13.22 -13.94 -42.78
C LYS A 300 -13.81 -12.78 -43.58
N HIS A 301 -13.10 -11.65 -43.71
CA HIS A 301 -13.54 -10.54 -44.56
C HIS A 301 -13.81 -10.98 -46.02
N PHE A 302 -13.04 -11.95 -46.55
CA PHE A 302 -13.34 -12.57 -47.85
C PHE A 302 -14.60 -13.45 -47.84
N VAL A 303 -14.82 -14.26 -46.79
CA VAL A 303 -16.05 -15.07 -46.62
C VAL A 303 -17.28 -14.17 -46.51
N ASP A 304 -17.24 -13.15 -45.65
CA ASP A 304 -18.32 -12.18 -45.45
C ASP A 304 -18.61 -11.37 -46.74
N SER A 305 -17.61 -11.23 -47.62
CA SER A 305 -17.74 -10.61 -48.95
C SER A 305 -18.11 -11.58 -50.09
N CYS A 306 -18.37 -12.86 -49.79
CA CYS A 306 -18.60 -13.95 -50.77
C CYS A 306 -17.49 -14.10 -51.83
N ARG A 307 -16.23 -13.97 -51.39
CA ARG A 307 -14.99 -13.98 -52.21
C ARG A 307 -13.93 -14.94 -51.64
N ASP A 308 -14.40 -16.02 -51.03
CA ASP A 308 -13.58 -17.05 -50.38
C ASP A 308 -13.07 -18.12 -51.37
N ARG A 309 -12.51 -19.22 -50.84
CA ARG A 309 -12.09 -20.37 -51.64
C ARG A 309 -13.26 -21.00 -52.42
N LEU A 310 -14.41 -21.20 -51.79
CA LEU A 310 -15.58 -21.83 -52.43
C LEU A 310 -16.14 -20.97 -53.55
N ALA A 311 -16.16 -19.64 -53.38
CA ALA A 311 -16.51 -18.71 -54.46
C ALA A 311 -15.54 -18.81 -55.64
N TRP A 312 -14.22 -18.87 -55.40
CA TRP A 312 -13.20 -19.03 -56.45
C TRP A 312 -13.20 -20.42 -57.13
N GLU A 313 -13.62 -21.46 -56.43
CA GLU A 313 -13.76 -22.81 -57.00
C GLU A 313 -15.01 -22.95 -57.85
N ARG A 314 -16.15 -22.39 -57.39
CA ARG A 314 -17.46 -22.61 -58.01
C ARG A 314 -17.86 -21.56 -59.04
N ASN A 315 -17.47 -20.29 -58.86
CA ASN A 315 -17.88 -19.20 -59.75
C ASN A 315 -16.78 -18.14 -59.89
N ARG A 316 -15.85 -18.38 -60.83
CA ARG A 316 -14.74 -17.47 -61.14
C ARG A 316 -15.24 -16.27 -61.94
N VAL A 317 -15.61 -15.21 -61.23
CA VAL A 317 -15.96 -13.91 -61.80
C VAL A 317 -14.67 -13.06 -61.83
N PRO A 318 -14.04 -12.81 -63.00
CA PRO A 318 -12.72 -12.16 -63.02
C PRO A 318 -12.77 -10.65 -62.74
N PHE A 319 -13.92 -10.01 -63.03
CA PHE A 319 -14.15 -8.58 -62.88
C PHE A 319 -15.53 -8.33 -62.27
N TYR A 320 -15.61 -7.38 -61.34
CA TYR A 320 -16.86 -6.89 -60.78
C TYR A 320 -17.50 -5.84 -61.71
N SER A 321 -18.80 -5.55 -61.50
CA SER A 321 -19.50 -4.50 -62.27
C SER A 321 -18.77 -3.17 -62.17
N GLY A 322 -18.40 -2.59 -63.33
CA GLY A 322 -17.51 -1.43 -63.42
C GLY A 322 -16.05 -1.75 -63.77
N GLY A 323 -15.74 -2.98 -64.20
CA GLY A 323 -14.45 -3.35 -64.83
C GLY A 323 -13.28 -3.54 -63.86
N LYS A 324 -13.48 -3.37 -62.55
CA LYS A 324 -12.44 -3.61 -61.54
C LYS A 324 -12.23 -5.11 -61.32
N ARG A 325 -10.98 -5.56 -61.31
CA ARG A 325 -10.62 -6.98 -61.12
C ARG A 325 -11.06 -7.46 -59.74
N GLN A 326 -11.66 -8.65 -59.68
CA GLN A 326 -12.21 -9.21 -58.44
C GLN A 326 -11.18 -10.13 -57.77
N LEU A 327 -10.54 -9.66 -56.70
CA LEU A 327 -9.70 -10.51 -55.85
C LEU A 327 -10.55 -11.45 -54.99
N TYR A 328 -10.02 -12.64 -54.75
CA TYR A 328 -10.55 -13.65 -53.83
C TYR A 328 -9.45 -14.02 -52.84
N GLY A 329 -9.80 -14.51 -51.65
CA GLY A 329 -8.77 -14.91 -50.69
C GLY A 329 -9.25 -15.77 -49.52
N TYR A 330 -8.31 -16.48 -48.91
CA TYR A 330 -8.57 -17.45 -47.86
C TYR A 330 -7.27 -17.82 -47.12
N ILE A 331 -7.38 -18.27 -45.86
CA ILE A 331 -6.22 -18.72 -45.08
C ILE A 331 -5.58 -19.97 -45.71
N ALA A 332 -4.25 -19.98 -45.81
CA ALA A 332 -3.50 -21.01 -46.51
C ALA A 332 -3.58 -22.37 -45.79
N GLU A 333 -3.87 -23.42 -46.55
CA GLU A 333 -3.72 -24.81 -46.09
C GLU A 333 -2.59 -25.51 -46.86
N LYS A 334 -2.17 -26.68 -46.39
CA LYS A 334 -1.01 -27.40 -46.93
C LYS A 334 -1.04 -27.55 -48.47
N HIS A 335 -2.20 -27.92 -49.01
CA HIS A 335 -2.37 -28.13 -50.46
C HIS A 335 -2.25 -26.83 -51.26
N ASP A 336 -2.64 -25.68 -50.71
CA ASP A 336 -2.42 -24.38 -51.33
C ASP A 336 -0.94 -24.04 -51.37
N MET A 337 -0.23 -24.29 -50.28
CA MET A 337 1.21 -24.00 -50.18
C MET A 337 2.04 -24.92 -51.09
N ASP A 338 1.62 -26.16 -51.31
CA ASP A 338 2.24 -27.05 -52.30
C ASP A 338 1.88 -26.63 -53.74
N SER A 339 0.63 -26.20 -54.00
CA SER A 339 0.20 -25.63 -55.29
C SER A 339 0.94 -24.32 -55.62
N PHE A 340 1.09 -23.41 -54.66
CA PHE A 340 1.85 -22.16 -54.77
C PHE A 340 3.30 -22.42 -55.17
N ASN A 341 3.90 -23.47 -54.62
CA ASN A 341 5.30 -23.84 -54.82
C ASN A 341 5.54 -24.79 -56.00
N GLN A 342 4.53 -25.16 -56.79
CA GLN A 342 4.60 -26.23 -57.81
C GLN A 342 5.76 -26.08 -58.83
N HIS A 343 6.18 -24.85 -59.14
CA HIS A 343 7.31 -24.58 -60.05
C HIS A 343 8.51 -23.88 -59.35
N SER A 344 8.46 -23.73 -58.02
CA SER A 344 9.46 -23.00 -57.24
C SER A 344 10.56 -23.92 -56.72
N GLN A 345 11.69 -23.94 -57.43
CA GLN A 345 12.83 -24.80 -57.10
C GLN A 345 13.82 -24.17 -56.11
N GLY A 346 14.34 -24.99 -55.19
CA GLY A 346 15.41 -24.61 -54.26
C GLY A 346 15.11 -23.33 -53.47
N LYS A 347 15.99 -22.31 -53.63
CA LYS A 347 15.91 -21.03 -52.91
C LYS A 347 14.68 -20.18 -53.27
N SER A 348 13.96 -20.49 -54.36
CA SER A 348 12.73 -19.78 -54.75
C SER A 348 11.47 -20.31 -54.07
N LYS A 349 11.52 -21.49 -53.43
CA LYS A 349 10.38 -22.07 -52.73
C LYS A 349 10.02 -21.24 -51.49
N LEU A 350 8.75 -20.84 -51.38
CA LEU A 350 8.21 -20.21 -50.17
C LEU A 350 8.19 -21.25 -49.04
N LYS A 351 9.07 -21.04 -48.06
CA LYS A 351 9.19 -21.88 -46.87
C LYS A 351 7.95 -21.73 -45.98
N TYR A 352 7.43 -22.86 -45.52
CA TYR A 352 6.37 -22.95 -44.55
C TYR A 352 6.54 -24.21 -43.71
N GLU A 353 5.96 -24.23 -42.52
CA GLU A 353 5.84 -25.39 -41.64
C GLU A 353 4.35 -25.71 -41.44
N MET A 354 4.04 -26.96 -41.06
CA MET A 354 2.74 -27.30 -40.48
C MET A 354 2.89 -27.31 -38.96
N ARG A 355 1.99 -26.64 -38.25
CA ARG A 355 1.99 -26.52 -36.79
C ARG A 355 0.60 -26.76 -36.22
N SER A 356 0.55 -27.07 -34.92
CA SER A 356 -0.70 -27.17 -34.17
C SER A 356 -1.34 -25.78 -33.97
N TYR A 357 -2.64 -25.64 -34.25
CA TYR A 357 -3.40 -24.45 -33.92
C TYR A 357 -3.54 -24.28 -32.40
N GLN A 358 -3.77 -25.38 -31.68
CA GLN A 358 -3.84 -25.37 -30.22
C GLN A 358 -2.53 -24.91 -29.58
N GLU A 359 -1.38 -25.34 -30.11
CA GLU A 359 -0.04 -24.91 -29.66
C GLU A 359 0.23 -23.43 -30.01
N MET A 360 0.17 -23.07 -31.29
CA MET A 360 0.70 -21.80 -31.78
C MET A 360 -0.23 -20.61 -31.59
N VAL A 361 -1.53 -20.85 -31.38
CA VAL A 361 -2.52 -19.77 -31.23
C VAL A 361 -3.18 -19.85 -29.85
N VAL A 362 -3.87 -20.96 -29.55
CA VAL A 362 -4.70 -21.03 -28.33
C VAL A 362 -3.87 -21.01 -27.06
N ASN A 363 -2.78 -21.79 -26.99
CA ASN A 363 -1.90 -21.81 -25.82
C ASN A 363 -1.12 -20.50 -25.67
N GLN A 364 -0.66 -19.88 -26.78
CA GLN A 364 -0.05 -18.55 -26.72
C GLN A 364 -1.02 -17.48 -26.21
N MET A 365 -2.29 -17.50 -26.64
CA MET A 365 -3.30 -16.56 -26.15
C MET A 365 -3.64 -16.78 -24.67
N LYS A 366 -3.67 -18.03 -24.20
CA LYS A 366 -3.80 -18.34 -22.76
C LYS A 366 -2.63 -17.76 -21.97
N GLN A 367 -1.38 -18.06 -22.37
CA GLN A 367 -0.18 -17.54 -21.72
C GLN A 367 -0.19 -16.00 -21.66
N MET A 368 -0.47 -15.32 -22.77
CA MET A 368 -0.61 -13.85 -22.77
C MET A 368 -1.71 -13.35 -21.83
N SER A 369 -2.81 -14.09 -21.66
CA SER A 369 -3.88 -13.72 -20.71
C SER A 369 -3.46 -13.89 -19.24
N GLU A 370 -2.65 -14.91 -18.94
CA GLU A 370 -2.09 -15.20 -17.61
C GLU A 370 -0.98 -14.18 -17.26
N ASP A 371 -0.08 -13.91 -18.20
CA ASP A 371 0.97 -12.90 -18.08
C ASP A 371 0.39 -11.50 -17.81
N ASN A 372 -0.72 -11.14 -18.48
CA ASN A 372 -1.42 -9.88 -18.24
C ASN A 372 -2.04 -9.80 -16.82
N GLN A 373 -2.52 -10.92 -16.26
CA GLN A 373 -2.98 -10.97 -14.86
C GLN A 373 -1.81 -10.79 -13.88
N GLN A 374 -0.68 -11.47 -14.13
CA GLN A 374 0.55 -11.30 -13.33
C GLN A 374 1.08 -9.86 -13.40
N LEU A 375 1.08 -9.24 -14.58
CA LEU A 375 1.47 -7.84 -14.79
C LEU A 375 0.60 -6.87 -13.98
N SER A 376 -0.71 -7.12 -13.88
CA SER A 376 -1.63 -6.34 -13.04
C SER A 376 -1.27 -6.44 -11.55
N TRP A 377 -0.98 -7.66 -11.06
CA TRP A 377 -0.55 -7.88 -9.68
C TRP A 377 0.81 -7.21 -9.38
N LEU A 378 1.78 -7.34 -10.28
CA LEU A 378 3.09 -6.66 -10.18
C LEU A 378 2.94 -5.14 -10.13
N LYS A 379 2.09 -4.57 -10.98
CA LYS A 379 1.78 -3.12 -11.01
C LYS A 379 1.17 -2.65 -9.68
N HIS A 380 0.25 -3.42 -9.09
CA HIS A 380 -0.29 -3.12 -7.76
C HIS A 380 0.79 -3.22 -6.65
N LYS A 381 1.63 -4.26 -6.68
CA LYS A 381 2.73 -4.43 -5.72
C LYS A 381 3.73 -3.27 -5.77
N VAL A 382 4.18 -2.87 -6.96
CA VAL A 382 5.07 -1.71 -7.15
C VAL A 382 4.42 -0.42 -6.64
N ALA A 383 3.14 -0.19 -6.92
CA ALA A 383 2.41 0.98 -6.42
C ALA A 383 2.27 1.00 -4.88
N LYS A 384 2.20 -0.18 -4.22
CA LYS A 384 2.24 -0.29 -2.76
C LYS A 384 3.62 0.07 -2.22
N GLU A 385 4.70 -0.49 -2.77
CA GLU A 385 6.06 -0.20 -2.31
C GLU A 385 6.47 1.26 -2.54
N GLN A 386 6.01 1.90 -3.63
CA GLN A 386 6.21 3.34 -3.85
C GLN A 386 5.53 4.20 -2.77
N LYS A 387 4.33 3.83 -2.31
CA LYS A 387 3.65 4.51 -1.20
C LYS A 387 4.38 4.28 0.13
N ASN A 388 4.77 3.03 0.43
CA ASN A 388 5.55 2.69 1.62
C ASN A 388 6.85 3.50 1.69
N LYS A 389 7.59 3.53 0.59
CA LYS A 389 8.84 4.30 0.47
C LYS A 389 8.61 5.78 0.72
N LYS A 390 7.61 6.41 0.09
CA LYS A 390 7.32 7.84 0.27
C LYS A 390 6.99 8.19 1.72
N ALA A 391 6.19 7.37 2.39
CA ALA A 391 5.86 7.57 3.81
C ALA A 391 7.09 7.41 4.74
N LEU A 392 8.04 6.56 4.37
CA LEU A 392 9.31 6.40 5.10
C LEU A 392 10.29 7.55 4.84
N GLU A 393 10.34 8.08 3.63
CA GLU A 393 11.11 9.31 3.31
C GLU A 393 10.53 10.53 4.05
N GLU A 394 9.20 10.64 4.14
CA GLU A 394 8.51 11.70 4.90
C GLU A 394 8.76 11.59 6.41
N SER A 395 8.67 10.40 7.00
CA SER A 395 8.91 10.21 8.45
C SER A 395 10.39 10.40 8.82
N LEU A 396 11.33 9.97 7.97
CA LEU A 396 12.75 10.25 8.14
C LEU A 396 13.07 11.75 8.08
N GLY A 397 12.37 12.50 7.20
CA GLY A 397 12.46 13.96 7.14
C GLY A 397 12.04 14.62 8.46
N VAL A 398 10.86 14.26 8.98
CA VAL A 398 10.34 14.77 10.26
C VAL A 398 11.28 14.44 11.43
N MET A 399 11.78 13.21 11.51
CA MET A 399 12.74 12.80 12.55
C MET A 399 14.07 13.55 12.45
N SER A 400 14.57 13.79 11.23
CA SER A 400 15.80 14.55 11.00
C SER A 400 15.65 16.03 11.37
N GLU A 401 14.50 16.64 11.08
CA GLU A 401 14.19 18.01 11.52
C GLU A 401 14.08 18.11 13.04
N LYS A 402 13.37 17.17 13.69
CA LYS A 402 13.26 17.13 15.15
C LYS A 402 14.63 16.98 15.83
N LEU A 403 15.50 16.12 15.31
CA LEU A 403 16.88 15.98 15.79
C LEU A 403 17.67 17.30 15.64
N ARG A 404 17.57 17.98 14.49
CA ARG A 404 18.18 19.29 14.25
C ARG A 404 17.68 20.35 15.23
N GLN A 405 16.38 20.38 15.53
CA GLN A 405 15.79 21.26 16.52
C GLN A 405 16.37 20.99 17.92
N THR A 406 16.33 19.74 18.39
CA THR A 406 16.85 19.36 19.71
C THR A 406 18.35 19.66 19.87
N ILE A 407 19.17 19.49 18.82
CA ILE A 407 20.58 19.89 18.84
C ILE A 407 20.74 21.41 19.00
N ASN A 408 19.93 22.20 18.30
CA ASN A 408 19.97 23.66 18.40
C ASN A 408 19.47 24.17 19.76
N GLU A 409 18.40 23.59 20.30
CA GLU A 409 17.88 23.88 21.64
C GLU A 409 18.92 23.58 22.72
N ASN A 410 19.56 22.42 22.67
CA ASN A 410 20.68 22.07 23.58
C ASN A 410 21.85 23.06 23.48
N ARG A 411 22.17 23.55 22.27
CA ARG A 411 23.19 24.59 22.06
C ARG A 411 22.78 25.92 22.70
N VAL A 412 21.53 26.34 22.54
CA VAL A 412 20.99 27.56 23.16
C VAL A 412 20.99 27.46 24.69
N VAL A 413 20.59 26.31 25.25
CA VAL A 413 20.65 26.05 26.70
C VAL A 413 22.09 26.17 27.21
N LYS A 414 23.05 25.46 26.60
CA LYS A 414 24.47 25.52 27.00
C LYS A 414 25.05 26.94 26.94
N LEU A 415 24.71 27.72 25.89
CA LEU A 415 25.12 29.12 25.78
C LEU A 415 24.48 30.01 26.84
N LYS A 416 23.18 29.81 27.15
CA LYS A 416 22.46 30.56 28.18
C LYS A 416 23.02 30.27 29.58
N THR A 417 23.28 29.00 29.91
CA THR A 417 23.89 28.61 31.19
C THR A 417 25.30 29.17 31.33
N LYS A 418 26.15 29.10 30.29
CA LYS A 418 27.48 29.73 30.35
C LYS A 418 27.37 31.24 30.58
N LYS A 419 26.48 31.94 29.85
CA LYS A 419 26.31 33.38 30.05
C LYS A 419 25.85 33.72 31.49
N HIS A 420 24.91 32.96 32.05
CA HIS A 420 24.44 33.18 33.42
C HIS A 420 25.55 32.94 34.45
N HIS A 421 26.40 31.92 34.25
CA HIS A 421 27.55 31.69 35.12
C HIS A 421 28.57 32.84 35.06
N GLU A 422 28.90 33.33 33.85
CA GLU A 422 29.79 34.48 33.69
C GLU A 422 29.22 35.74 34.36
N GLN A 423 27.92 36.04 34.17
CA GLN A 423 27.27 37.18 34.82
C GLN A 423 27.23 37.08 36.35
N ASN A 424 26.99 35.88 36.89
CA ASN A 424 27.04 35.64 38.34
C ASN A 424 28.47 35.82 38.88
N LYS A 425 29.48 35.44 38.10
CA LYS A 425 30.88 35.67 38.47
C LYS A 425 31.24 37.16 38.41
N GLU A 426 30.85 37.88 37.36
CA GLU A 426 31.03 39.34 37.25
C GLU A 426 30.40 40.07 38.46
N GLU A 427 29.24 39.60 38.94
CA GLU A 427 28.61 40.13 40.14
C GLU A 427 29.41 39.82 41.42
N MET A 428 29.85 38.57 41.62
CA MET A 428 30.69 38.19 42.77
C MET A 428 32.03 38.95 42.79
N ASP A 429 32.73 39.04 41.64
CA ASP A 429 33.97 39.79 41.48
C ASP A 429 33.76 41.28 41.83
N SER A 430 32.59 41.85 41.49
CA SER A 430 32.21 43.23 41.80
C SER A 430 31.90 43.44 43.30
N GLN A 431 31.20 42.48 43.94
CA GLN A 431 30.94 42.51 45.38
C GLN A 431 32.26 42.39 46.17
N GLU A 432 33.19 41.54 45.74
CA GLU A 432 34.49 41.40 46.40
C GLU A 432 35.33 42.68 46.30
N GLN A 433 35.36 43.31 45.12
CA GLN A 433 36.01 44.61 44.91
C GLN A 433 35.44 45.69 45.86
N PHE A 434 34.12 45.81 45.95
CA PHE A 434 33.46 46.75 46.86
C PHE A 434 33.88 46.54 48.32
N TYR A 435 33.87 45.31 48.84
CA TYR A 435 34.31 45.05 50.22
C TYR A 435 35.81 45.26 50.43
N ARG A 436 36.65 44.98 49.43
CA ARG A 436 38.09 45.28 49.46
C ARG A 436 38.35 46.78 49.54
N GLU A 437 37.61 47.60 48.77
CA GLU A 437 37.68 49.07 48.84
C GLU A 437 37.23 49.60 50.22
N GLN A 438 36.13 49.09 50.77
CA GLN A 438 35.69 49.46 52.13
C GLN A 438 36.74 49.13 53.20
N ILE A 439 37.38 47.96 53.11
CA ILE A 439 38.48 47.57 54.01
C ILE A 439 39.71 48.49 53.83
N GLN A 440 40.03 48.88 52.60
CA GLN A 440 41.13 49.81 52.33
C GLN A 440 40.87 51.19 52.95
N GLN A 441 39.64 51.72 52.85
CA GLN A 441 39.25 52.99 53.49
C GLN A 441 39.45 52.94 55.02
N PHE A 442 39.20 51.81 55.68
CA PHE A 442 39.51 51.64 57.11
C PHE A 442 41.01 51.61 57.42
N TYR A 443 41.85 51.11 56.52
CA TYR A 443 43.31 51.18 56.67
C TYR A 443 43.80 52.61 56.48
N ASP A 444 43.40 53.29 55.41
CA ASP A 444 43.84 54.65 55.10
C ASP A 444 43.42 55.63 56.22
N LEU A 445 42.17 55.53 56.70
CA LEU A 445 41.65 56.33 57.82
C LEU A 445 42.37 56.03 59.15
N ARG A 446 42.86 54.80 59.36
CA ARG A 446 43.64 54.47 60.56
C ARG A 446 45.06 55.03 60.44
N ASN A 447 45.71 54.86 59.28
CA ASN A 447 47.07 55.33 59.05
C ASN A 447 47.13 56.87 59.17
N ALA A 448 46.20 57.61 58.57
CA ALA A 448 46.14 59.08 58.69
C ALA A 448 45.90 59.57 60.14
N LYS A 449 45.20 58.78 60.97
CA LYS A 449 45.05 59.07 62.42
C LYS A 449 46.33 58.77 63.21
N GLU A 450 47.10 57.79 62.77
CA GLU A 450 48.38 57.40 63.36
C GLU A 450 49.46 58.44 63.02
N GLU A 451 49.56 58.86 61.75
CA GLU A 451 50.39 60.00 61.30
C GLU A 451 50.08 61.30 62.07
N HIS A 452 48.80 61.61 62.29
CA HIS A 452 48.38 62.76 63.10
C HIS A 452 48.78 62.62 64.59
N PHE A 453 48.77 61.41 65.15
CA PHE A 453 49.23 61.16 66.52
C PHE A 453 50.75 61.29 66.64
N GLU A 454 51.50 60.77 65.67
CA GLU A 454 52.95 60.93 65.59
C GLU A 454 53.34 62.41 65.48
N LEU A 455 52.63 63.20 64.66
CA LEU A 455 52.86 64.64 64.51
C LEU A 455 52.60 65.43 65.81
N LEU A 456 51.54 65.08 66.56
CA LEU A 456 51.28 65.68 67.88
C LEU A 456 52.42 65.38 68.88
N GLN A 457 52.87 64.12 68.92
CA GLN A 457 53.95 63.68 69.81
C GLN A 457 55.29 64.35 69.47
N GLN A 458 55.58 64.55 68.18
CA GLN A 458 56.72 65.35 67.72
C GLN A 458 56.61 66.82 68.15
N TYR A 459 55.44 67.45 67.95
CA TYR A 459 55.19 68.83 68.38
C TYR A 459 55.35 69.03 69.89
N GLU A 460 54.91 68.07 70.72
CA GLU A 460 55.11 68.14 72.18
C GLU A 460 56.58 68.01 72.58
N ARG A 461 57.37 67.18 71.87
CA ARG A 461 58.83 67.09 72.06
C ARG A 461 59.55 68.37 71.65
N GLU A 462 59.20 68.95 70.50
CA GLU A 462 59.74 70.23 70.05
C GLU A 462 59.39 71.38 70.99
N LYS A 463 58.17 71.40 71.53
CA LYS A 463 57.74 72.39 72.53
C LYS A 463 58.50 72.24 73.85
N ALA A 464 58.78 71.01 74.29
CA ALA A 464 59.56 70.75 75.50
C ALA A 464 61.01 71.24 75.36
N THR A 465 61.66 71.02 74.21
CA THR A 465 63.04 71.48 73.96
C THR A 465 63.12 72.99 73.63
N GLN A 466 62.18 73.56 72.89
CA GLN A 466 62.11 75.01 72.66
C GLN A 466 61.88 75.81 73.97
N SER A 467 61.33 75.18 75.01
CA SER A 467 61.21 75.78 76.33
C SER A 467 62.57 76.01 77.01
N GLU A 468 63.63 75.28 76.62
CA GLU A 468 65.00 75.43 77.13
C GLU A 468 65.71 76.69 76.58
N ALA A 469 65.19 77.29 75.50
CA ALA A 469 65.87 78.34 74.73
C ALA A 469 65.63 79.78 75.25
N ASN A 470 64.59 80.01 76.05
CA ASN A 470 64.04 81.34 76.33
C ASN A 470 64.34 81.88 77.76
N VAL A 471 65.48 81.52 78.37
CA VAL A 471 65.83 81.86 79.76
C VAL A 471 67.24 82.48 79.87
N SER A 472 67.36 83.59 80.61
CA SER A 472 68.60 84.39 80.73
C SER A 472 69.42 84.15 82.01
N SER A 473 68.97 83.28 82.91
CA SER A 473 69.65 82.92 84.16
C SER A 473 70.38 81.58 84.03
N GLY A 474 71.56 81.45 84.65
CA GLY A 474 72.43 80.27 84.49
C GLY A 474 71.98 79.03 85.26
N GLU A 475 71.52 79.19 86.50
CA GLU A 475 71.15 78.07 87.38
C GLU A 475 69.77 77.51 87.02
N ASP A 476 68.80 78.38 86.71
CA ASP A 476 67.48 78.00 86.19
C ASP A 476 67.60 77.14 84.93
N ARG A 477 68.58 77.45 84.07
CA ARG A 477 68.81 76.75 82.80
C ARG A 477 69.22 75.29 83.02
N LEU A 478 70.07 75.00 84.01
CA LEU A 478 70.42 73.63 84.39
C LEU A 478 69.20 72.87 84.93
N HIS A 479 68.38 73.52 85.76
CA HIS A 479 67.18 72.88 86.30
C HIS A 479 66.09 72.65 85.23
N MET A 480 65.98 73.53 84.22
CA MET A 480 65.07 73.29 83.08
C MET A 480 65.57 72.18 82.16
N VAL A 481 66.87 72.15 81.82
CA VAL A 481 67.46 71.07 81.00
C VAL A 481 67.29 69.70 81.69
N LEU A 482 67.53 69.60 83.00
CA LEU A 482 67.30 68.37 83.74
C LEU A 482 65.82 67.95 83.72
N ARG A 483 64.87 68.91 83.81
CA ARG A 483 63.44 68.63 83.72
C ARG A 483 63.01 68.21 82.30
N ALA A 484 63.58 68.82 81.26
CA ALA A 484 63.30 68.47 79.86
C ALA A 484 63.87 67.08 79.51
N VAL A 485 65.09 66.78 79.94
CA VAL A 485 65.71 65.45 79.81
C VAL A 485 64.89 64.38 80.54
N GLU A 486 64.38 64.66 81.74
CA GLU A 486 63.54 63.69 82.46
C GLU A 486 62.16 63.51 81.80
N PHE A 487 61.56 64.59 81.27
CA PHE A 487 60.34 64.53 80.47
C PHE A 487 60.53 63.66 79.20
N ILE A 488 61.64 63.86 78.47
CA ILE A 488 61.96 63.07 77.27
C ILE A 488 62.09 61.58 77.62
N LYS A 489 62.81 61.22 78.69
CA LYS A 489 62.91 59.81 79.14
C LYS A 489 61.54 59.19 79.46
N VAL A 490 60.65 59.93 80.11
CA VAL A 490 59.29 59.47 80.41
C VAL A 490 58.50 59.27 79.12
N GLN A 491 58.53 60.25 78.20
CA GLN A 491 57.80 60.21 76.94
C GLN A 491 58.36 59.15 75.96
N ASP A 492 59.67 58.86 75.98
CA ASP A 492 60.28 57.76 75.23
C ASP A 492 59.79 56.41 75.76
N LYS A 493 59.74 56.23 77.09
CA LYS A 493 59.21 55.01 77.70
C LYS A 493 57.71 54.83 77.43
N GLU A 494 56.92 55.90 77.48
CA GLU A 494 55.49 55.86 77.13
C GLU A 494 55.27 55.56 75.64
N MET A 495 56.16 56.05 74.75
CA MET A 495 56.15 55.73 73.33
C MET A 495 56.54 54.27 73.05
N GLU A 496 57.56 53.74 73.74
CA GLU A 496 57.93 52.32 73.69
C GLU A 496 56.75 51.43 74.13
N ASP A 497 56.10 51.80 75.24
CA ASP A 497 54.89 51.15 75.73
C ASP A 497 53.72 51.22 74.72
N PHE A 498 53.56 52.35 74.02
CA PHE A 498 52.56 52.53 72.96
C PHE A 498 52.86 51.63 71.74
N VAL A 499 54.09 51.64 71.24
CA VAL A 499 54.52 50.81 70.10
C VAL A 499 54.31 49.32 70.41
N ASN A 500 54.72 48.85 71.59
CA ASN A 500 54.49 47.48 72.03
C ASN A 500 52.99 47.10 72.06
N LYS A 501 52.13 47.98 72.57
CA LYS A 501 50.66 47.79 72.59
C LYS A 501 50.07 47.80 71.18
N ARG A 502 50.56 48.68 70.30
CA ARG A 502 50.15 48.81 68.89
C ARG A 502 50.53 47.59 68.07
N GLU A 503 51.74 47.08 68.20
CA GLU A 503 52.16 45.84 67.53
C GLU A 503 51.38 44.62 68.03
N GLY A 504 51.16 44.50 69.35
CA GLY A 504 50.31 43.47 69.93
C GLY A 504 48.88 43.49 69.38
N LEU A 505 48.28 44.69 69.26
CA LEU A 505 46.94 44.88 68.68
C LEU A 505 46.90 44.50 67.19
N ILE A 506 47.91 44.92 66.41
CA ILE A 506 48.05 44.57 64.98
C ILE A 506 48.21 43.06 64.80
N LYS A 507 49.02 42.40 65.64
CA LYS A 507 49.22 40.96 65.62
C LYS A 507 47.91 40.22 65.94
N ALA A 508 47.24 40.57 67.04
CA ALA A 508 45.95 39.98 67.42
C ALA A 508 44.82 40.25 66.42
N HIS A 509 44.91 41.32 65.60
CA HIS A 509 44.01 41.55 64.48
C HIS A 509 44.35 40.65 63.28
N LYS A 510 45.64 40.56 62.89
CA LYS A 510 46.11 39.65 61.82
C LYS A 510 45.77 38.19 62.11
N GLU A 511 45.93 37.74 63.35
CA GLU A 511 45.61 36.37 63.79
C GLU A 511 44.11 36.07 63.67
N ARG A 512 43.23 36.99 64.13
CA ARG A 512 41.77 36.86 63.94
C ARG A 512 41.36 36.83 62.47
N MET A 513 41.96 37.67 61.62
CA MET A 513 41.72 37.65 60.17
C MET A 513 42.21 36.34 59.51
N ALA A 514 43.31 35.77 60.00
CA ALA A 514 43.83 34.47 59.53
C ALA A 514 43.00 33.28 60.04
N GLU A 515 42.34 33.39 61.19
CA GLU A 515 41.34 32.41 61.64
C GLU A 515 40.06 32.47 60.81
N LEU A 516 39.52 33.67 60.59
CA LEU A 516 38.32 33.86 59.76
C LEU A 516 38.50 33.31 58.34
N ARG A 517 39.65 33.59 57.71
CA ARG A 517 39.99 33.03 56.39
C ARG A 517 40.06 31.50 56.41
N ARG A 518 40.65 30.88 57.44
CA ARG A 518 40.71 29.41 57.54
C ARG A 518 39.34 28.76 57.70
N LYS A 519 38.36 29.46 58.30
CA LYS A 519 36.97 28.99 58.36
C LYS A 519 36.29 29.08 56.98
N HIS A 520 36.36 30.25 56.35
CA HIS A 520 35.84 30.48 54.99
C HIS A 520 36.36 29.44 53.98
N TRP A 521 37.68 29.19 53.94
CA TRP A 521 38.28 28.20 53.04
C TRP A 521 37.86 26.75 53.35
N ALA A 522 37.55 26.44 54.62
CA ALA A 522 37.03 25.12 54.99
C ALA A 522 35.54 24.96 54.62
N GLU A 523 34.77 26.05 54.69
CA GLU A 523 33.36 26.13 54.28
C GLU A 523 33.24 26.03 52.74
N GLU A 524 34.07 26.75 51.98
CA GLU A 524 34.17 26.63 50.51
C GLU A 524 34.53 25.20 50.06
N MET A 525 35.55 24.59 50.68
CA MET A 525 35.96 23.21 50.40
C MET A 525 34.91 22.17 50.78
N ALA A 526 34.00 22.47 51.72
CA ALA A 526 32.87 21.62 52.04
C ALA A 526 31.77 21.72 50.96
N LEU A 527 31.42 22.95 50.56
CA LEU A 527 30.40 23.22 49.53
C LEU A 527 30.78 22.62 48.17
N GLU A 528 32.02 22.79 47.72
CA GLU A 528 32.48 22.20 46.44
C GLU A 528 32.41 20.66 46.49
N LYS A 529 32.78 20.06 47.62
CA LYS A 529 32.71 18.60 47.83
C LYS A 529 31.25 18.09 47.90
N GLU A 530 30.31 18.90 48.40
CA GLU A 530 28.88 18.58 48.37
C GLU A 530 28.33 18.69 46.94
N PHE A 531 28.68 19.76 46.21
CA PHE A 531 28.33 19.93 44.80
C PHE A 531 28.85 18.79 43.92
N ASP A 532 30.12 18.38 44.07
CA ASP A 532 30.69 17.22 43.37
C ASP A 532 29.86 15.95 43.61
N GLN A 533 29.40 15.71 44.84
CA GLN A 533 28.57 14.54 45.17
C GLN A 533 27.17 14.61 44.54
N GLU A 534 26.57 15.79 44.42
CA GLU A 534 25.28 15.96 43.73
C GLU A 534 25.44 15.87 42.21
N PHE A 535 26.48 16.48 41.65
CA PHE A 535 26.78 16.45 40.22
C PHE A 535 27.11 15.04 39.73
N ASN A 536 27.85 14.24 40.50
CA ASN A 536 28.11 12.84 40.15
C ASN A 536 26.82 11.99 40.17
N LYS A 537 25.93 12.16 41.17
CA LYS A 537 24.61 11.49 41.19
C LYS A 537 23.76 11.87 39.97
N LEU A 538 23.78 13.15 39.58
CA LEU A 538 23.07 13.63 38.39
C LEU A 538 23.66 13.02 37.10
N MET A 539 24.98 12.88 37.01
CA MET A 539 25.63 12.19 35.90
C MET A 539 25.26 10.70 35.85
N GLU A 540 25.14 10.02 36.99
CA GLU A 540 24.67 8.63 37.09
C GLU A 540 23.19 8.48 36.68
N GLU A 541 22.31 9.38 37.11
CA GLU A 541 20.87 9.37 36.79
C GLU A 541 20.62 9.43 35.26
N TYR A 542 21.37 10.29 34.56
CA TYR A 542 21.22 10.50 33.11
C TYR A 542 22.20 9.68 32.26
N THR A 543 22.99 8.77 32.86
CA THR A 543 23.84 7.83 32.11
C THR A 543 22.97 6.76 31.43
N PRO A 544 23.04 6.59 30.09
CA PRO A 544 22.23 5.59 29.40
C PRO A 544 22.59 4.17 29.85
N LYS A 545 21.63 3.51 30.51
CA LYS A 545 21.72 2.07 30.80
C LYS A 545 21.71 1.32 29.48
N GLN A 546 22.77 0.58 29.17
CA GLN A 546 22.76 -0.34 28.05
C GLN A 546 21.74 -1.45 28.33
N GLU A 547 20.65 -1.47 27.58
CA GLU A 547 19.73 -2.60 27.58
C GLU A 547 20.49 -3.83 27.05
N SER A 548 20.65 -4.84 27.92
CA SER A 548 21.34 -6.07 27.57
C SER A 548 20.47 -6.89 26.60
N VAL A 549 20.70 -6.70 25.30
CA VAL A 549 20.09 -7.53 24.25
C VAL A 549 20.58 -8.96 24.44
N ALA A 550 19.74 -9.79 25.07
CA ALA A 550 20.00 -11.21 25.20
C ALA A 550 20.04 -11.86 23.81
N PRO A 551 21.03 -12.71 23.49
CA PRO A 551 21.10 -13.36 22.19
C PRO A 551 19.95 -14.37 22.06
N THR A 552 19.01 -14.10 21.16
CA THR A 552 17.99 -15.06 20.76
C THR A 552 18.64 -16.17 19.94
N SER A 553 18.76 -17.36 20.53
CA SER A 553 19.23 -18.56 19.85
C SER A 553 18.35 -18.91 18.64
N ASN A 554 19.00 -19.27 17.53
CA ASN A 554 18.47 -19.98 16.36
C ASN A 554 19.40 -21.16 16.06
#